data_AF-A0A564SDE3-F1
#
_entry.id   AF-A0A564SDE3-F1
#
_cell.length_a   1.000
_cell.length_b   1.000
_cell.length_c   1.000
_cell.angle_alpha   90.00
_cell.angle_beta   90.00
_cell.angle_gamma   90.00
#
_symmetry.space_group_name_H-M   'P 1'
#
loop_
_entity.id
_entity.type
_entity.pdbx_description
1 polymer ?
#
loop_
_entity_poly.entity_id
_entity_poly.type
_entity_poly.pdbx_seq_one_letter_code
_entity_poly.pdbx_strand_id
1 'polypeptide(L)'
;MKRITSLALSAALLASLSTPVLAAPAISVDAAPTAAVLEEENSLWELPQADTPDMSNTVWSFAGGYIDGGEMTQAEMDESLAAYGGTLQFTFDAAGGAKMIQGGGTLNGTYQYLDDGSVGVIFDYNGEELRYACIFTWTDEGELLMVAISDVEGADGIYFVR
;
A
#
# COMPACT_ATOMS: atom_id res chain seq x y z
N MET A 1 -42.41 -45.88 -20.75
CA MET A 1 -42.32 -45.09 -22.00
C MET A 1 -42.52 -43.61 -21.67
N LYS A 2 -41.47 -42.79 -21.81
CA LYS A 2 -41.40 -41.42 -22.39
C LYS A 2 -40.21 -40.66 -21.77
N ARG A 3 -39.19 -40.48 -22.60
CA ARG A 3 -38.19 -39.40 -22.47
C ARG A 3 -38.84 -38.11 -22.97
N ILE A 4 -38.49 -36.95 -22.40
CA ILE A 4 -38.30 -35.65 -23.10
C ILE A 4 -37.58 -34.67 -22.15
N THR A 5 -36.50 -34.12 -22.72
CA THR A 5 -35.60 -32.98 -22.47
C THR A 5 -36.06 -31.77 -21.63
N SER A 6 -35.14 -31.12 -20.90
CA SER A 6 -34.49 -29.85 -21.33
C SER A 6 -33.40 -29.37 -20.36
N LEU A 7 -32.40 -28.70 -20.92
CA LEU A 7 -31.26 -27.99 -20.31
C LEU A 7 -31.71 -26.66 -19.66
N ALA A 8 -31.09 -26.27 -18.54
CA ALA A 8 -30.72 -24.87 -18.27
C ALA A 8 -29.60 -24.82 -17.22
N LEU A 9 -28.50 -24.20 -17.63
CA LEU A 9 -27.32 -23.79 -16.88
C LEU A 9 -27.65 -22.49 -16.13
N SER A 10 -27.46 -22.42 -14.81
CA SER A 10 -27.23 -21.15 -14.11
C SER A 10 -26.55 -21.40 -12.76
N ALA A 11 -25.30 -20.97 -12.68
CA ALA A 11 -24.62 -20.64 -11.45
C ALA A 11 -25.25 -19.40 -10.80
N ALA A 12 -25.37 -19.40 -9.47
CA ALA A 12 -25.46 -18.17 -8.69
C ALA A 12 -24.61 -18.39 -7.43
N LEU A 13 -23.34 -17.99 -7.56
CA LEU A 13 -22.37 -17.85 -6.50
C LEU A 13 -22.85 -16.79 -5.51
N LEU A 14 -22.61 -17.02 -4.21
CA LEU A 14 -22.92 -16.09 -3.13
C LEU A 14 -22.32 -14.71 -3.42
N ALA A 15 -23.17 -13.69 -3.53
CA ALA A 15 -22.78 -12.29 -3.37
C ALA A 15 -23.63 -11.71 -2.24
N SER A 16 -23.24 -11.99 -0.99
CA SER A 16 -23.61 -11.10 0.10
C SER A 16 -22.67 -9.91 0.01
N LEU A 17 -23.19 -8.79 -0.49
CA LEU A 17 -22.48 -7.53 -0.53
C LEU A 17 -22.08 -7.13 0.89
N SER A 18 -20.81 -7.31 1.23
CA SER A 18 -20.21 -6.62 2.37
C SER A 18 -19.81 -5.24 1.87
N THR A 19 -20.67 -4.25 2.08
CA THR A 19 -20.28 -2.84 2.01
C THR A 19 -19.20 -2.60 3.06
N PRO A 20 -17.97 -2.15 2.71
CA PRO A 20 -17.18 -1.44 3.70
C PRO A 20 -17.87 -0.09 3.93
N VAL A 21 -18.41 0.04 5.14
CA VAL A 21 -18.94 1.30 5.65
C VAL A 21 -17.76 2.25 5.83
N LEU A 22 -17.67 3.26 4.96
CA LEU A 22 -16.85 4.43 5.23
C LEU A 22 -17.58 5.24 6.31
N ALA A 23 -17.21 5.03 7.57
CA ALA A 23 -17.66 5.85 8.68
C ALA A 23 -16.46 6.12 9.59
N ALA A 24 -15.83 7.27 9.37
CA ALA A 24 -14.92 7.86 10.34
C ALA A 24 -15.65 8.01 11.70
N PRO A 25 -15.06 7.59 12.82
CA PRO A 25 -15.64 7.84 14.13
C PRO A 25 -15.46 9.31 14.49
N ALA A 26 -16.55 10.08 14.51
CA ALA A 26 -16.60 11.38 15.16
C ALA A 26 -16.60 11.19 16.68
N ILE A 27 -15.41 11.18 17.29
CA ILE A 27 -15.23 11.24 18.74
C ILE A 27 -15.07 12.71 19.16
N SER A 28 -16.10 13.20 19.85
CA SER A 28 -16.18 14.54 20.43
C SER A 28 -15.13 14.71 21.53
N VAL A 29 -14.24 15.70 21.38
CA VAL A 29 -13.23 16.07 22.39
C VAL A 29 -13.74 17.25 23.21
N ASP A 30 -13.92 17.03 24.51
CA ASP A 30 -13.87 18.09 25.53
C ASP A 30 -12.60 17.87 26.36
N ALA A 31 -11.59 18.73 26.17
CA ALA A 31 -10.54 19.03 27.15
C ALA A 31 -9.70 20.24 26.66
N ALA A 32 -9.45 21.16 27.60
CA ALA A 32 -8.83 22.48 27.47
C ALA A 32 -7.40 22.50 26.86
N PRO A 33 -6.89 23.67 26.41
CA PRO A 33 -5.67 23.74 25.61
C PRO A 33 -4.44 23.61 26.52
N THR A 34 -3.73 22.50 26.40
CA THR A 34 -2.32 22.41 26.78
C THR A 34 -1.51 22.76 25.55
N ALA A 35 -0.69 23.80 25.66
CA ALA A 35 0.27 24.21 24.64
C ALA A 35 1.12 23.00 24.22
N ALA A 36 0.92 22.52 23.00
CA ALA A 36 1.76 21.53 22.35
C ALA A 36 2.50 22.20 21.19
N VAL A 37 3.75 21.77 21.05
CA VAL A 37 4.72 22.15 20.04
C VAL A 37 4.08 22.16 18.65
N LEU A 38 4.47 23.10 17.78
CA LEU A 38 4.14 23.03 16.36
C LEU A 38 4.73 21.70 15.87
N GLU A 39 3.91 20.68 15.67
CA GLU A 39 4.34 19.46 15.01
C GLU A 39 4.73 19.90 13.59
N GLU A 40 6.03 19.97 13.35
CA GLU A 40 6.56 20.13 12.01
C GLU A 40 6.14 18.83 11.31
N GLU A 41 5.08 18.92 10.49
CA GLU A 41 4.59 17.82 9.64
C GLU A 41 5.74 17.45 8.70
N ASN A 42 6.65 16.60 9.19
CA ASN A 42 7.85 16.21 8.47
C ASN A 42 7.41 15.32 7.32
N SER A 43 7.40 15.90 6.13
CA SER A 43 7.10 15.18 4.90
C SER A 43 8.06 14.03 4.72
N LEU A 44 7.55 12.87 4.28
CA LEU A 44 8.36 11.69 3.97
C LEU A 44 9.43 11.97 2.91
N TRP A 45 9.24 13.01 2.07
CA TRP A 45 10.25 13.46 1.10
C TRP A 45 11.55 13.97 1.74
N GLU A 46 11.49 14.41 2.99
CA GLU A 46 12.62 14.99 3.73
C GLU A 46 13.42 13.94 4.50
N LEU A 47 13.01 12.67 4.44
CA LEU A 47 13.77 11.57 5.03
C LEU A 47 15.18 11.47 4.42
N PRO A 48 16.20 11.07 5.19
CA PRO A 48 17.52 10.80 4.66
C PRO A 48 17.47 9.75 3.55
N GLN A 49 17.77 10.15 2.31
CA GLN A 49 17.67 9.24 1.17
C GLN A 49 18.95 8.43 0.98
N ALA A 50 18.78 7.13 0.78
CA ALA A 50 19.77 6.20 0.29
C ALA A 50 19.83 6.23 -1.24
N ASP A 51 20.89 5.66 -1.82
CA ASP A 51 20.97 5.45 -3.26
C ASP A 51 19.86 4.49 -3.73
N THR A 52 19.26 4.79 -4.88
CA THR A 52 18.26 3.93 -5.52
C THR A 52 18.87 2.57 -5.86
N PRO A 53 18.35 1.45 -5.33
CA PRO A 53 18.88 0.13 -5.64
C PRO A 53 18.45 -0.33 -7.05
N ASP A 54 19.10 -1.39 -7.55
CA ASP A 54 18.56 -2.11 -8.71
C ASP A 54 17.31 -2.89 -8.28
N MET A 55 16.17 -2.48 -8.83
CA MET A 55 14.87 -3.09 -8.57
C MET A 55 14.66 -4.41 -9.30
N SER A 56 15.48 -4.72 -10.31
CA SER A 56 15.25 -5.86 -11.20
C SER A 56 15.23 -7.20 -10.44
N ASN A 57 14.12 -7.94 -10.55
CA ASN A 57 13.91 -9.23 -9.88
C ASN A 57 13.96 -9.15 -8.34
N THR A 58 13.45 -8.06 -7.77
CA THR A 58 13.35 -7.88 -6.32
C THR A 58 11.94 -8.13 -5.80
N VAL A 59 11.84 -8.51 -4.53
CA VAL A 59 10.61 -8.63 -3.76
C VAL A 59 10.78 -7.78 -2.51
N TRP A 60 9.74 -7.05 -2.17
CA TRP A 60 9.70 -6.13 -1.04
C TRP A 60 8.43 -6.42 -0.25
N SER A 61 8.56 -6.72 1.04
CA SER A 61 7.46 -7.13 1.92
C SER A 61 7.09 -6.02 2.88
N PHE A 62 5.79 -5.87 3.14
CA PHE A 62 5.26 -4.87 4.06
C PHE A 62 5.97 -4.91 5.42
N ALA A 63 6.37 -3.73 5.89
CA ALA A 63 7.13 -3.53 7.12
C ALA A 63 6.48 -2.49 8.06
N GLY A 64 5.39 -1.84 7.63
CA GLY A 64 4.72 -0.76 8.36
C GLY A 64 4.32 0.39 7.45
N GLY A 65 4.16 1.57 8.02
CA GLY A 65 3.86 2.78 7.27
C GLY A 65 3.74 3.99 8.17
N TYR A 66 3.65 5.15 7.54
CA TYR A 66 3.36 6.43 8.16
C TYR A 66 2.12 6.98 7.50
N ILE A 67 1.03 7.10 8.26
CA ILE A 67 -0.30 7.46 7.75
C ILE A 67 -0.90 8.50 8.69
N ASP A 68 -1.58 9.49 8.13
CA ASP A 68 -2.26 10.55 8.90
C ASP A 68 -1.32 11.29 9.88
N GLY A 69 -0.05 11.46 9.51
CA GLY A 69 0.95 12.18 10.33
C GLY A 69 1.60 11.34 11.43
N GLY A 70 1.41 10.02 11.44
CA GLY A 70 1.97 9.14 12.47
C GLY A 70 2.51 7.81 11.96
N GLU A 71 3.55 7.32 12.63
CA GLU A 71 4.05 5.94 12.48
C GLU A 71 2.97 4.94 12.90
N MET A 72 2.70 3.95 12.06
CA MET A 72 1.76 2.88 12.37
C MET A 72 2.18 2.13 13.63
N THR A 73 1.23 1.99 14.56
CA THR A 73 1.36 1.06 15.67
C THR A 73 1.26 -0.39 15.19
N GLN A 74 1.67 -1.34 16.05
CA GLN A 74 1.54 -2.77 15.74
C GLN A 74 0.09 -3.18 15.44
N ALA A 75 -0.89 -2.61 16.14
CA ALA A 75 -2.29 -2.90 15.91
C ALA A 75 -2.75 -2.42 14.53
N GLU A 76 -2.35 -1.21 14.14
CA GLU A 76 -2.66 -0.64 12.81
C GLU A 76 -1.96 -1.40 11.69
N MET A 77 -0.75 -1.90 11.92
CA MET A 77 -0.07 -2.81 10.98
C MET A 77 -0.83 -4.13 10.81
N ASP A 78 -1.26 -4.75 11.90
CA ASP A 78 -2.03 -6.00 11.85
C ASP A 78 -3.37 -5.79 11.13
N GLU A 79 -4.06 -4.68 11.40
CA GLU A 79 -5.31 -4.30 10.73
C GLU A 79 -5.09 -4.01 9.24
N SER A 80 -4.04 -3.28 8.88
CA SER A 80 -3.66 -2.99 7.50
C SER A 80 -3.36 -4.28 6.74
N LEU A 81 -2.56 -5.18 7.33
CA LEU A 81 -2.23 -6.46 6.70
C LEU A 81 -3.47 -7.33 6.54
N ALA A 82 -4.39 -7.33 7.51
CA ALA A 82 -5.68 -8.01 7.40
C ALA A 82 -6.54 -7.43 6.26
N ALA A 83 -6.54 -6.11 6.06
CA ALA A 83 -7.22 -5.46 4.94
C ALA A 83 -6.68 -5.90 3.58
N TYR A 84 -5.37 -6.19 3.49
CA TYR A 84 -4.74 -6.78 2.32
C TYR A 84 -4.90 -8.31 2.21
N GLY A 85 -5.65 -8.95 3.11
CA GLY A 85 -5.86 -10.40 3.11
C GLY A 85 -4.71 -11.20 3.74
N GLY A 86 -3.90 -10.58 4.59
CA GLY A 86 -2.81 -11.20 5.33
C GLY A 86 -1.44 -11.14 4.64
N THR A 87 -1.33 -10.49 3.49
CA THR A 87 -0.07 -10.33 2.76
C THR A 87 -0.10 -9.04 1.97
N LEU A 88 1.02 -8.32 1.94
CA LEU A 88 1.26 -7.22 1.03
C LEU A 88 2.75 -7.23 0.61
N GLN A 89 3.02 -7.33 -0.69
CA GLN A 89 4.36 -7.28 -1.25
C GLN A 89 4.39 -6.52 -2.57
N PHE A 90 5.48 -5.84 -2.86
CA PHE A 90 5.81 -5.34 -4.19
C PHE A 90 6.87 -6.23 -4.82
N THR A 91 6.66 -6.62 -6.07
CA THR A 91 7.66 -7.36 -6.86
C THR A 91 7.96 -6.61 -8.14
N PHE A 92 9.22 -6.59 -8.53
CA PHE A 92 9.69 -5.87 -9.71
C PHE A 92 10.45 -6.82 -10.62
N ASP A 93 10.12 -6.85 -11.90
CA ASP A 93 10.80 -7.67 -12.90
C ASP A 93 11.83 -6.87 -13.72
N ALA A 94 12.73 -7.56 -14.41
CA ALA A 94 13.77 -6.89 -15.21
C ALA A 94 13.25 -6.15 -16.46
N ALA A 95 11.96 -6.26 -16.79
CA ALA A 95 11.34 -5.65 -17.97
C ALA A 95 10.58 -4.35 -17.63
N GLY A 96 10.68 -3.85 -16.40
CA GLY A 96 9.94 -2.68 -15.94
C GLY A 96 8.53 -2.99 -15.43
N GLY A 97 8.18 -4.28 -15.29
CA GLY A 97 6.92 -4.71 -14.70
C GLY A 97 6.98 -4.69 -13.18
N ALA A 98 5.88 -4.25 -12.57
CA ALA A 98 5.68 -4.30 -11.12
C ALA A 98 4.43 -5.14 -10.81
N LYS A 99 4.39 -5.75 -9.62
CA LYS A 99 3.17 -6.38 -9.10
C LYS A 99 3.00 -6.07 -7.62
N MET A 100 1.76 -5.79 -7.23
CA MET A 100 1.36 -5.71 -5.83
C MET A 100 0.67 -7.03 -5.49
N ILE A 101 1.32 -7.86 -4.67
CA ILE A 101 0.80 -9.15 -4.22
C ILE A 101 0.08 -8.93 -2.91
N GLN A 102 -1.21 -9.29 -2.89
CA GLN A 102 -2.09 -9.22 -1.74
C GLN A 102 -2.65 -10.62 -1.45
N GLY A 103 -3.11 -10.86 -0.23
CA GLY A 103 -3.83 -12.10 0.09
C GLY A 103 -5.10 -12.28 -0.74
N GLY A 104 -5.72 -11.17 -1.17
CA GLY A 104 -6.91 -11.15 -2.03
C GLY A 104 -6.65 -11.27 -3.54
N GLY A 105 -5.39 -11.18 -4.00
CA GLY A 105 -5.08 -11.20 -5.43
C GLY A 105 -3.77 -10.51 -5.78
N THR A 106 -3.59 -10.19 -7.06
CA THR A 106 -2.39 -9.50 -7.54
C THR A 106 -2.77 -8.39 -8.48
N LEU A 107 -2.29 -7.19 -8.21
CA LEU A 107 -2.37 -6.07 -9.14
C LEU A 107 -1.14 -6.07 -10.02
N ASN A 108 -1.33 -5.86 -11.32
CA ASN A 108 -0.22 -5.69 -12.25
C ASN A 108 0.06 -4.20 -12.40
N GLY A 109 1.31 -3.87 -12.67
CA GLY A 109 1.76 -2.50 -12.78
C GLY A 109 3.06 -2.39 -13.57
N THR A 110 3.58 -1.18 -13.61
CA THR A 110 4.89 -0.87 -14.17
C THR A 110 5.67 0.01 -13.20
N TYR A 111 6.99 -0.03 -13.29
CA TYR A 111 7.86 0.87 -12.55
C TYR A 111 8.88 1.56 -13.47
N GLN A 112 9.35 2.72 -13.04
CA GLN A 112 10.39 3.48 -13.72
C GLN A 112 11.27 4.23 -12.71
N TYR A 113 12.56 4.32 -13.01
CA TYR A 113 13.46 5.22 -12.29
C TYR A 113 13.18 6.66 -12.71
N LEU A 114 13.08 7.57 -11.74
CA LEU A 114 12.84 8.99 -11.96
C LEU A 114 14.14 9.79 -11.80
N ASP A 115 14.16 11.01 -12.36
CA ASP A 115 15.33 11.88 -12.37
C ASP A 115 15.71 12.39 -10.97
N ASP A 116 14.78 12.33 -10.01
CA ASP A 116 14.97 12.71 -8.62
C ASP A 116 15.55 11.59 -7.74
N GLY A 117 15.83 10.42 -8.32
CA GLY A 117 16.34 9.25 -7.60
C GLY A 117 15.25 8.36 -6.98
N SER A 118 13.97 8.73 -7.08
CA SER A 118 12.88 7.84 -6.68
C SER A 118 12.53 6.82 -7.77
N VAL A 119 11.74 5.82 -7.40
CA VAL A 119 11.14 4.86 -8.34
C VAL A 119 9.64 5.10 -8.39
N GLY A 120 9.15 5.58 -9.54
CA GLY A 120 7.72 5.72 -9.79
C GLY A 120 7.09 4.36 -10.09
N VAL A 121 6.02 4.00 -9.38
CA VAL A 121 5.30 2.74 -9.53
C VAL A 121 3.82 3.04 -9.78
N ILE A 122 3.22 2.34 -10.74
CA ILE A 122 1.79 2.47 -11.07
C ILE A 122 1.19 1.08 -11.13
N PHE A 123 0.16 0.81 -10.32
CA PHE A 123 -0.63 -0.41 -10.37
C PHE A 123 -2.02 -0.14 -10.95
N ASP A 124 -2.51 -1.08 -11.77
CA ASP A 124 -3.90 -1.08 -12.22
C ASP A 124 -4.78 -1.77 -11.17
N TYR A 125 -5.70 -1.00 -10.60
CA TYR A 125 -6.74 -1.46 -9.70
C TYR A 125 -8.10 -1.33 -10.39
N ASN A 126 -8.47 -2.35 -11.16
CA ASN A 126 -9.76 -2.41 -11.86
C ASN A 126 -10.04 -1.18 -12.76
N GLY A 127 -9.01 -0.63 -13.42
CA GLY A 127 -9.11 0.56 -14.26
C GLY A 127 -8.83 1.89 -13.56
N GLU A 128 -8.56 1.87 -12.25
CA GLU A 128 -8.01 3.01 -11.50
C GLU A 128 -6.50 2.83 -11.31
N GLU A 129 -5.74 3.90 -11.45
CA GLU A 129 -4.28 3.86 -11.28
C GLU A 129 -3.89 4.20 -9.85
N LEU A 130 -3.33 3.24 -9.13
CA LEU A 130 -2.66 3.48 -7.85
C LEU A 130 -1.22 3.89 -8.13
N ARG A 131 -0.85 5.09 -7.71
CA ARG A 131 0.45 5.69 -8.02
C ARG A 131 1.26 5.81 -6.73
N TYR A 132 2.51 5.40 -6.80
CA TYR A 132 3.45 5.53 -5.71
C TYR A 132 4.76 6.11 -6.22
N ALA A 133 5.40 6.93 -5.41
CA ALA A 133 6.79 7.26 -5.54
C ALA A 133 7.57 6.56 -4.43
N CYS A 134 8.51 5.71 -4.81
CA CYS A 134 9.31 4.94 -3.88
C CYS A 134 10.64 5.64 -3.66
N ILE A 135 10.87 6.15 -2.45
CA ILE A 135 12.19 6.57 -1.99
C ILE A 135 12.81 5.46 -1.15
N PHE A 136 14.11 5.55 -0.94
CA PHE A 136 14.86 4.55 -0.19
C PHE A 136 15.58 5.21 0.96
N THR A 137 15.58 4.57 2.13
CA THR A 137 16.28 5.02 3.32
C THR A 137 16.88 3.83 4.06
N TRP A 138 17.72 4.10 5.05
CA TRP A 138 18.31 3.08 5.89
C TRP A 138 17.59 3.05 7.23
N THR A 139 17.20 1.86 7.69
CA THR A 139 16.77 1.68 9.08
C THR A 139 17.97 1.87 10.01
N ASP A 140 17.70 2.10 11.29
CA ASP A 140 18.76 2.16 12.32
C ASP A 140 19.56 0.83 12.42
N GLU A 141 18.97 -0.27 11.97
CA GLU A 141 19.61 -1.60 11.90
C GLU A 141 20.45 -1.80 10.63
N GLY A 142 20.49 -0.81 9.74
CA GLY A 142 21.24 -0.86 8.48
C GLY A 142 20.56 -1.67 7.39
N GLU A 143 19.25 -1.93 7.51
CA GLU A 143 18.44 -2.54 6.47
C GLU A 143 17.93 -1.47 5.50
N LEU A 144 17.89 -1.79 4.20
CA LEU A 144 17.36 -0.87 3.20
C LEU A 144 15.84 -0.91 3.24
N LEU A 145 15.23 0.24 3.54
CA LEU A 145 13.79 0.44 3.59
C LEU A 145 13.33 1.15 2.31
N MET A 146 12.31 0.61 1.66
CA MET A 146 11.58 1.30 0.60
C MET A 146 10.35 1.96 1.21
N VAL A 147 10.20 3.26 1.01
CA VAL A 147 9.04 4.04 1.43
C VAL A 147 8.22 4.37 0.18
N ALA A 148 7.08 3.72 0.02
CA ALA A 148 6.14 3.93 -1.09
C ALA A 148 5.14 5.02 -0.71
N ILE A 149 5.42 6.25 -1.13
CA ILE A 149 4.62 7.45 -0.87
C ILE A 149 3.44 7.50 -1.83
N SER A 150 2.23 7.66 -1.30
CA SER A 150 0.97 7.62 -2.10
C SER A 150 0.45 8.97 -2.56
N ASP A 151 0.93 10.06 -1.97
CA ASP A 151 0.48 11.43 -2.24
C ASP A 151 1.66 12.35 -2.63
N VAL A 152 1.35 13.57 -3.07
CA VAL A 152 2.39 14.50 -3.54
C VAL A 152 3.00 15.30 -2.40
N GLU A 153 2.28 15.43 -1.30
CA GLU A 153 2.70 16.12 -0.09
C GLU A 153 3.69 15.29 0.74
N GLY A 154 3.74 13.98 0.52
CA GLY A 154 4.54 13.04 1.31
C GLY A 154 3.97 12.85 2.71
N ALA A 155 2.66 12.96 2.87
CA ALA A 155 1.97 12.79 4.14
C ALA A 155 1.75 11.32 4.49
N ASP A 156 1.52 10.48 3.47
CA ASP A 156 1.20 9.06 3.63
C ASP A 156 2.17 8.17 2.84
N GLY A 157 2.69 7.15 3.51
CA GLY A 157 3.60 6.19 2.89
C GLY A 157 3.56 4.82 3.55
N ILE A 158 3.78 3.79 2.74
CA ILE A 158 3.86 2.40 3.19
C ILE A 158 5.30 1.92 3.08
N TYR A 159 5.77 1.23 4.13
CA TYR A 159 7.14 0.78 4.25
C TYR A 159 7.29 -0.67 3.81
N PHE A 160 8.40 -0.96 3.15
CA PHE A 160 8.75 -2.31 2.72
C PHE A 160 10.24 -2.59 2.92
N VAL A 161 10.54 -3.83 3.31
CA VAL A 161 11.91 -4.37 3.40
C VAL A 161 12.07 -5.54 2.44
N ARG A 162 13.31 -5.92 2.12
CA ARG A 162 13.59 -6.96 1.12
C ARG A 162 13.56 -8.39 1.66
#